data_AF-A0A5B7T1Z4-F1
#
_entry.id   AF-A0A5B7T1Z4-F1
#
_cell.length_a   1.000
_cell.length_b   1.000
_cell.length_c   1.000
_cell.angle_alpha   90.00
_cell.angle_beta   90.00
_cell.angle_gamma   90.00
#
_symmetry.space_group_name_H-M   'P 1'
#
loop_
_entity.id
_entity.type
_entity.pdbx_description
1 polymer ?
#
loop_
_entity_poly.entity_id
_entity_poly.type
_entity_poly.pdbx_seq_one_letter_code
_entity_poly.pdbx_strand_id
1 'polypeptide(L)' 'MIQDINLQVYEMRKNGYTFVEIADVLNYSDEDIRNIDDVNQANLDVLSGLYDGSLDFSDIN' A
#
# COMPACT_ATOMS: atom_id res chain seq x y z
N MET A 1 7.62 9.33 5.14
CA MET A 1 6.24 9.65 4.70
C MET A 1 5.76 8.50 3.84
N ILE A 2 4.89 7.64 4.39
CA ILE A 2 4.16 6.66 3.58
C ILE A 2 3.40 7.47 2.52
N GLN A 3 3.65 7.16 1.26
CA GLN A 3 2.94 7.81 0.15
C GLN A 3 1.57 7.16 0.02
N ASP A 4 0.57 7.91 -0.44
CA ASP A 4 -0.80 7.45 -0.70
C ASP A 4 -0.83 6.12 -1.51
N ILE A 5 0.12 5.96 -2.44
CA ILE A 5 0.28 4.74 -3.24
C ILE A 5 0.57 3.48 -2.39
N ASN A 6 1.30 3.60 -1.29
CA ASN A 6 1.62 2.47 -0.41
C ASN A 6 0.34 1.94 0.26
N LEU A 7 -0.53 2.85 0.73
CA LEU A 7 -1.80 2.48 1.33
C LEU A 7 -2.73 1.83 0.29
N GLN A 8 -2.82 2.41 -0.92
CA GLN A 8 -3.63 1.85 -2.00
C GLN A 8 -3.16 0.44 -2.41
N VAL A 9 -1.85 0.22 -2.58
CA VAL A 9 -1.30 -1.11 -2.88
C VAL A 9 -1.61 -2.10 -1.75
N TYR A 10 -1.41 -1.70 -0.49
CA TYR A 10 -1.74 -2.55 0.67
C TYR A 10 -3.22 -2.94 0.70
N GLU A 11 -4.12 -1.99 0.48
CA GLU A 11 -5.57 -2.22 0.44
C GLU A 11 -5.97 -3.23 -0.64
N MET A 12 -5.48 -3.04 -1.86
CA MET A 12 -5.79 -3.94 -2.97
C MET A 12 -5.19 -5.33 -2.73
N ARG A 13 -3.96 -5.43 -2.20
CA ARG A 13 -3.36 -6.72 -1.82
C ARG A 13 -4.19 -7.45 -0.76
N LYS A 14 -4.67 -6.73 0.25
CA LYS A 14 -5.55 -7.26 1.31
C LYS A 14 -6.89 -7.74 0.77
N ASN A 15 -7.40 -7.07 -0.26
CA ASN A 15 -8.63 -7.45 -0.98
C ASN A 15 -8.42 -8.59 -2.00
N GLY A 16 -7.20 -9.11 -2.14
CA GLY A 16 -6.89 -10.29 -2.96
C GLY A 16 -6.50 -10.01 -4.41
N TYR A 17 -6.28 -8.75 -4.78
CA TYR A 17 -5.81 -8.40 -6.12
C TYR A 17 -4.37 -8.88 -6.35
N THR A 18 -4.10 -9.31 -7.58
CA THR A 18 -2.75 -9.64 -8.05
C THR A 18 -1.95 -8.37 -8.36
N PHE A 19 -0.62 -8.48 -8.37
CA PHE A 19 0.26 -7.35 -8.68
C PHE A 19 -0.02 -6.74 -10.07
N VAL A 20 -0.33 -7.59 -11.05
CA VAL A 20 -0.68 -7.15 -12.41
C VAL A 20 -1.99 -6.35 -12.41
N GLU A 21 -3.02 -6.81 -11.72
CA GLU A 21 -4.29 -6.08 -11.63
C GLU A 21 -4.14 -4.74 -10.91
N ILE A 22 -3.31 -4.70 -9.86
CA ILE A 22 -3.01 -3.46 -9.15
C ILE A 22 -2.23 -2.49 -10.06
N ALA A 23 -1.25 -3.00 -10.79
CA ALA A 23 -0.46 -2.23 -11.75
C ALA A 23 -1.35 -1.61 -12.83
N ASP A 24 -2.29 -2.38 -13.37
CA ASP A 24 -3.27 -1.91 -14.36
C ASP A 24 -4.20 -0.82 -13.80
N VAL A 25 -4.69 -0.98 -12.57
CA VAL A 25 -5.60 -0.02 -11.92
C VAL A 25 -4.89 1.28 -11.54
N LEU A 26 -3.67 1.17 -11.00
CA LEU A 26 -2.91 2.33 -10.51
C LEU A 26 -2.03 2.94 -11.62
N ASN A 27 -2.02 2.34 -12.81
CA ASN A 27 -1.22 2.75 -13.98
C ASN A 27 0.29 2.80 -13.68
N TYR A 28 0.78 1.76 -13.01
CA TYR A 28 2.20 1.49 -12.73
C TYR A 28 2.66 0.22 -13.44
N SER A 29 3.95 -0.09 -13.41
CA SER A 29 4.42 -1.40 -13.85
C SER A 29 4.24 -2.45 -12.74
N ASP A 30 4.11 -3.73 -13.11
CA ASP A 30 4.09 -4.86 -12.16
C ASP A 30 5.34 -4.86 -11.25
N GLU A 31 6.50 -4.48 -11.80
CA GLU A 31 7.76 -4.36 -11.04
C GLU A 31 7.68 -3.24 -9.99
N ASP A 32 7.13 -2.08 -10.35
CA ASP A 32 6.96 -0.97 -9.40
C ASP A 32 6.03 -1.36 -8.25
N ILE A 33 4.91 -2.04 -8.56
CA ILE A 33 3.97 -2.50 -7.53
C ILE A 33 4.63 -3.50 -6.59
N ARG A 34 5.47 -4.41 -7.09
CA ARG A 34 6.23 -5.34 -6.23
C ARG A 34 7.22 -4.62 -5.32
N ASN A 35 7.96 -3.65 -5.86
CA ASN A 35 8.88 -2.85 -5.07
C ASN A 35 8.15 -2.07 -3.96
N ILE A 36 6.95 -1.54 -4.27
CA ILE A 36 6.08 -0.90 -3.28
C ILE A 36 5.59 -1.91 -2.24
N ASP A 37 5.13 -3.09 -2.66
CA ASP A 37 4.67 -4.14 -1.73
C ASP A 37 5.81 -4.57 -0.79
N ASP A 38 7.04 -4.73 -1.29
CA ASP A 38 8.21 -5.06 -0.47
C ASP A 38 8.47 -3.99 0.60
N VAL A 39 8.33 -2.70 0.25
CA VAL A 39 8.42 -1.59 1.22
C VAL A 39 7.23 -1.61 2.20
N ASN A 40 6.04 -1.98 1.73
CA ASN A 40 4.85 -2.10 2.56
C ASN A 40 4.99 -3.23 3.60
N GLN A 41 5.61 -4.36 3.23
CA GLN A 41 5.86 -5.47 4.15
C GLN A 41 6.71 -5.03 5.35
N ALA A 42 7.59 -4.03 5.19
CA ALA A 42 8.37 -3.47 6.29
C ALA A 42 7.58 -2.50 7.19
N ASN A 43 6.39 -2.07 6.77
CA ASN A 43 5.59 -1.02 7.42
C ASN A 43 4.12 -1.45 7.68
N LEU A 44 3.87 -2.76 7.82
CA LEU A 44 2.51 -3.30 7.95
C LEU A 44 1.74 -2.72 9.14
N ASP A 45 2.38 -2.48 10.27
CA ASP A 45 1.72 -1.95 11.47
C ASP A 45 1.13 -0.55 11.20
N VAL A 46 1.89 0.29 10.51
CA VAL A 46 1.47 1.64 10.14
C VAL A 46 0.38 1.60 9.07
N LEU A 47 0.55 0.78 8.04
CA LEU A 47 -0.44 0.63 6.95
C LEU A 47 -1.76 0.03 7.44
N SER A 48 -1.71 -0.92 8.37
CA SER A 48 -2.91 -1.47 8.99
C SER A 48 -3.64 -0.42 9.81
N GLY A 49 -2.91 0.41 10.58
CA GLY A 49 -3.52 1.46 11.37
C GLY A 49 -4.13 2.59 10.53
N LEU A 50 -3.49 2.94 9.41
CA LEU A 50 -4.07 3.87 8.44
C LEU A 50 -5.32 3.29 7.78
N TYR A 51 -5.30 2.00 7.43
CA TYR A 51 -6.42 1.31 6.80
C TYR A 51 -7.65 1.19 7.72
N ASP A 52 -7.45 0.87 9.00
CA ASP A 52 -8.56 0.73 9.97
C ASP A 52 -8.96 2.05 10.65
N GLY A 53 -8.25 3.14 10.33
CA GLY A 53 -8.48 4.49 10.85
C GLY A 53 -8.02 4.70 12.29
N SER A 54 -7.24 3.77 12.86
CA SER A 54 -6.60 3.97 14.17
C SER A 54 -5.37 4.90 14.11
N LEU A 55 -4.84 5.14 12.91
CA LEU A 55 -3.82 6.15 12.62
C LEU A 55 -4.33 7.10 11.53
N ASP A 56 -4.02 8.39 11.67
CA ASP A 56 -4.09 9.37 10.60
C ASP A 56 -2.67 9.68 10.10
N PHE A 57 -2.54 10.17 8.86
CA PHE A 57 -1.25 10.62 8.32
C PHE A 57 -0.59 11.70 9.18
N SER A 58 -1.37 12.47 9.95
CA SER A 58 -0.85 13.43 10.93
C SER A 58 -0.13 12.78 12.12
N ASP A 59 -0.45 11.53 12.44
CA ASP A 59 0.12 10.80 13.59
C ASP A 59 1.51 10.21 13.27
N ILE A 60 1.90 10.18 12.00
CA ILE A 60 3.10 9.53 11.49
C ILE A 60 4.19 10.56 11.13
N ASN A 61 4.18 11.72 11.80
CA ASN A 61 5.06 12.85 11.54
C ASN A 61 6.40 12.74 12.27
#